data_AF-A0A8T7KWG6-F1
#
_entry.id   AF-A0A8T7KWG6-F1
#
_cell.length_a   1.000
_cell.length_b   1.000
_cell.length_c   1.000
_cell.angle_alpha   90.00
_cell.angle_beta   90.00
_cell.angle_gamma   90.00
#
_symmetry.space_group_name_H-M   'P 1'
#
loop_
_entity.id
_entity.type
_entity.pdbx_description
1 polymer ?
#
loop_
_entity_poly.entity_id
_entity_poly.type
_entity_poly.pdbx_seq_one_letter_code
_entity_poly.pdbx_strand_id
1 'polypeptide(L)'
;MRVLILSDRIPPEHAGGAETIAWGLAGGLRDLGFDVHVAAATPGPAFEAVREGIPTYHLHVPTYRPRWRAYLSLYHPAAARGLRALYERLRPEVVNAHNVHSYLTYFSLTLARRMGIPTVFSAHDVMPFAYAKLTHFAGPDVNAVTPELYRLPPLYNLRSARLRYNPLRNPAIRRILGGANARTCVSEALRAALEANGLPPFRVVHNGVAPERWAASPEAVERLRARLGLDGRRVILFAGRLTREKGSPQLLAALDRLAARVP
;
A
#
# COMPACT_ATOMS: atom_id res chain seq x y z
N MET A 1 -6.56 24.02 -5.25
CA MET A 1 -7.19 22.71 -4.99
C MET A 1 -6.54 22.06 -3.78
N ARG A 2 -7.32 21.79 -2.74
CA ARG A 2 -6.91 21.15 -1.50
C ARG A 2 -7.10 19.64 -1.56
N VAL A 3 -6.00 18.90 -1.40
CA VAL A 3 -5.95 17.43 -1.49
C VAL A 3 -5.64 16.86 -0.12
N LEU A 4 -6.51 15.99 0.41
CA LEU A 4 -6.23 15.21 1.60
C LEU A 4 -5.89 13.77 1.22
N ILE A 5 -4.64 13.36 1.45
CA ILE A 5 -4.20 11.97 1.30
C ILE A 5 -4.43 11.22 2.60
N LEU A 6 -5.08 10.07 2.54
CA LEU A 6 -5.22 9.17 3.68
C LEU A 6 -4.29 7.98 3.50
N SER A 7 -3.51 7.66 4.52
CA SER A 7 -2.77 6.39 4.59
C SER A 7 -2.77 5.85 6.01
N ASP A 8 -2.97 4.55 6.20
CA ASP A 8 -3.02 3.96 7.53
C ASP A 8 -1.79 4.34 8.38
N ARG A 9 -0.63 4.48 7.74
CA ARG A 9 0.63 4.94 8.32
C ARG A 9 1.39 5.78 7.29
N ILE A 10 2.36 6.56 7.76
CA ILE A 10 3.26 7.33 6.90
C ILE A 10 4.70 7.28 7.45
N PRO A 11 5.73 7.59 6.64
CA PRO A 11 7.09 7.76 7.14
C PRO A 11 7.20 8.95 8.11
N PRO A 12 8.08 8.88 9.14
CA PRO A 12 9.05 7.80 9.41
C PRO A 12 8.48 6.65 10.26
N GLU A 13 7.27 6.75 10.80
CA GLU A 13 6.71 5.73 11.70
C GLU A 13 6.49 4.38 11.01
N HIS A 14 6.21 4.40 9.70
CA HIS A 14 6.20 3.22 8.87
C HIS A 14 6.61 3.55 7.43
N ALA A 15 7.70 2.95 6.96
CA ALA A 15 8.18 3.08 5.58
C ALA A 15 7.94 1.81 4.76
N GLY A 16 6.68 1.37 4.71
CA GLY A 16 6.26 0.32 3.78
C GLY A 16 6.18 0.86 2.35
N GLY A 17 6.08 -0.04 1.36
CA GLY A 17 6.07 0.36 -0.05
C GLY A 17 4.92 1.30 -0.39
N ALA A 18 3.72 1.03 0.12
CA ALA A 18 2.54 1.86 -0.18
C ALA A 18 2.58 3.21 0.53
N GLU A 19 3.07 3.23 1.77
CA GLU A 19 3.22 4.43 2.60
C GLU A 19 4.26 5.38 2.00
N THR A 20 5.41 4.84 1.55
CA THR A 20 6.45 5.61 0.84
C THR A 20 5.92 6.19 -0.47
N ILE A 21 5.10 5.45 -1.21
CA ILE A 21 4.48 5.96 -2.44
C ILE A 21 3.43 7.02 -2.15
N ALA A 22 2.59 6.83 -1.13
CA ALA A 22 1.62 7.85 -0.72
C ALA A 22 2.33 9.15 -0.30
N TRP A 23 3.45 9.04 0.43
CA TRP A 23 4.30 10.19 0.78
C TRP A 23 4.94 10.84 -0.43
N GLY A 24 5.52 10.05 -1.34
CA GLY A 24 6.10 10.53 -2.59
C GLY A 24 5.09 11.27 -3.47
N LEU A 25 3.86 10.76 -3.57
CA LEU A 25 2.75 11.43 -4.25
C LEU A 25 2.40 12.76 -3.57
N ALA A 26 2.36 12.79 -2.23
CA ALA A 26 2.10 14.02 -1.49
C ALA A 26 3.14 15.11 -1.80
N GLY A 27 4.43 14.72 -1.81
CA GLY A 27 5.54 15.59 -2.20
C GLY A 27 5.41 16.10 -3.63
N GLY A 28 5.19 15.19 -4.60
CA GLY A 28 5.04 15.57 -6.00
C GLY A 28 3.85 16.51 -6.26
N LEU A 29 2.72 16.30 -5.58
CA LEU A 29 1.57 17.20 -5.68
C LEU A 29 1.87 18.57 -5.06
N ARG A 30 2.55 18.63 -3.92
CA ARG A 30 3.00 19.89 -3.32
C ARG A 30 3.91 20.65 -4.28
N ASP A 31 4.86 19.96 -4.92
CA ASP A 31 5.82 20.57 -5.87
C ASP A 31 5.13 21.10 -7.14
N LEU A 32 3.97 20.55 -7.49
CA LEU A 32 3.08 21.07 -8.53
C LEU A 32 2.18 22.23 -8.06
N GLY A 33 2.31 22.68 -6.79
CA GLY A 33 1.57 23.81 -6.24
C GLY A 33 0.20 23.49 -5.64
N PHE A 34 -0.12 22.20 -5.42
CA PHE A 34 -1.36 21.82 -4.74
C PHE A 34 -1.28 22.07 -3.22
N ASP A 35 -2.42 22.39 -2.60
CA ASP A 35 -2.56 22.51 -1.14
C ASP A 35 -2.74 21.09 -0.56
N VAL A 36 -1.62 20.43 -0.23
CA VAL A 36 -1.58 19.01 0.12
C VAL A 36 -1.57 18.82 1.64
N HIS A 37 -2.42 17.93 2.10
CA HIS A 37 -2.52 17.49 3.49
C HIS A 37 -2.47 15.97 3.55
N VAL A 38 -1.96 15.42 4.65
CA VAL A 38 -1.88 13.96 4.85
C VAL A 38 -2.47 13.58 6.21
N ALA A 39 -3.32 12.56 6.25
CA ALA A 39 -3.80 11.99 7.50
C ALA A 39 -3.39 10.52 7.65
N ALA A 40 -2.97 10.17 8.86
CA ALA A 40 -2.54 8.84 9.24
C ALA A 40 -3.12 8.41 10.58
N ALA A 41 -3.05 7.10 10.90
CA ALA A 41 -3.44 6.60 12.20
C ALA A 41 -2.22 6.43 13.13
N THR A 42 -2.43 6.70 14.41
CA THR A 42 -1.45 6.46 15.48
C THR A 42 -2.08 5.69 16.65
N PRO A 43 -1.37 4.72 17.27
CA PRO A 43 -1.85 4.03 18.46
C PRO A 43 -1.69 4.89 19.73
N GLY A 44 -0.79 5.88 19.70
CA GLY A 44 -0.58 6.84 20.78
C GLY A 44 -1.53 8.03 20.71
N PRO A 45 -1.32 9.07 21.53
CA PRO A 45 -2.10 10.31 21.46
C PRO A 45 -2.12 10.89 20.05
N ALA A 46 -3.25 11.52 19.68
CA ALA A 46 -3.35 12.22 18.41
C ALA A 46 -2.41 13.43 18.39
N PHE A 47 -1.80 13.72 17.25
CA PHE A 47 -0.91 14.87 17.10
C PHE A 47 -0.92 15.37 15.65
N GLU A 48 -0.42 16.59 15.46
CA GLU A 48 -0.25 17.22 14.15
C GLU A 48 1.21 17.63 13.99
N ALA A 49 1.71 17.60 12.75
CA ALA A 49 3.06 18.03 12.43
C ALA A 49 3.09 18.64 11.02
N VAL A 50 4.18 19.33 10.69
CA VAL A 50 4.49 19.70 9.30
C VAL A 50 5.76 18.94 8.92
N ARG A 51 5.69 18.17 7.83
CA ARG A 51 6.79 17.32 7.34
C ARG A 51 7.07 17.67 5.90
N GLU A 52 8.30 18.10 5.62
CA GLU A 52 8.69 18.59 4.28
C GLU A 52 7.68 19.64 3.75
N GLY A 53 7.20 20.55 4.61
CA GLY A 53 6.21 21.56 4.20
C GLY A 53 4.77 21.03 3.98
N ILE A 54 4.48 19.76 4.29
CA ILE A 54 3.14 19.18 4.19
C ILE A 54 2.56 18.99 5.60
N PRO A 55 1.40 19.58 5.93
CA PRO A 55 0.70 19.30 7.18
C PRO A 55 0.24 17.84 7.28
N THR A 56 0.58 17.19 8.40
CA THR A 56 0.21 15.81 8.71
C THR A 56 -0.65 15.73 9.97
N TYR A 57 -1.72 14.93 9.90
CA TYR A 57 -2.71 14.74 10.96
C TYR A 57 -2.71 13.28 11.41
N HIS A 58 -2.23 13.01 12.62
CA HIS A 58 -2.14 11.65 13.17
C HIS A 58 -3.31 11.41 14.12
N LEU A 59 -4.30 10.67 13.64
CA LEU A 59 -5.54 10.38 14.36
C LEU A 59 -5.33 9.21 15.31
N HIS A 60 -5.72 9.36 16.57
CA HIS A 60 -5.66 8.25 17.53
C HIS A 60 -6.65 7.14 17.13
N VAL A 61 -6.11 5.97 16.81
CA VAL A 61 -6.87 4.74 16.53
C VAL A 61 -6.25 3.61 17.35
N PRO A 62 -6.94 3.10 18.39
CA PRO A 62 -6.44 2.01 19.20
C PRO A 62 -6.04 0.79 18.37
N THR A 63 -4.90 0.18 18.71
CA THR A 63 -4.52 -1.10 18.13
C THR A 63 -5.50 -2.19 18.56
N TYR A 64 -5.86 -3.05 17.62
CA TYR A 64 -6.72 -4.19 17.86
C TYR A 64 -6.06 -5.49 17.42
N ARG A 65 -6.50 -6.60 18.00
CA ARG A 65 -5.97 -7.93 17.65
C ARG A 65 -6.24 -8.22 16.16
N PRO A 66 -5.28 -8.75 15.39
CA PRO A 66 -5.44 -8.99 13.94
C PRO A 66 -6.68 -9.81 13.54
N ARG A 67 -7.23 -10.63 14.45
CA ARG A 67 -8.48 -11.37 14.24
C ARG A 67 -9.68 -10.48 13.89
N TRP A 68 -9.67 -9.24 14.37
CA TRP A 68 -10.76 -8.27 14.17
C TRP A 68 -10.59 -7.42 12.91
N ARG A 69 -9.46 -7.55 12.18
CA ARG A 69 -9.16 -6.71 11.02
C ARG A 69 -10.25 -6.78 9.96
N ALA A 70 -10.84 -7.95 9.71
CA ALA A 70 -11.89 -8.14 8.73
C ALA A 70 -13.20 -7.37 9.04
N TYR A 71 -13.36 -6.89 10.27
CA TYR A 71 -14.50 -6.09 10.73
C TYR A 71 -14.08 -4.63 10.88
N LEU A 72 -13.00 -4.39 11.63
CA LEU A 72 -12.53 -3.04 11.95
C LEU A 72 -11.86 -2.33 10.77
N SER A 73 -11.44 -3.05 9.71
CA SER A 73 -11.05 -2.41 8.45
C SER A 73 -12.22 -1.81 7.69
N LEU A 74 -13.45 -2.27 7.94
CA LEU A 74 -14.65 -1.71 7.32
C LEU A 74 -15.04 -0.43 8.02
N TYR A 75 -15.07 -0.43 9.35
CA TYR A 75 -15.45 0.71 10.18
C TYR A 75 -14.78 0.65 11.55
N HIS A 76 -14.24 1.78 11.99
CA HIS A 76 -13.71 1.96 13.33
C HIS A 76 -14.19 3.31 13.90
N PRO A 77 -14.86 3.35 15.07
CA PRO A 77 -15.50 4.57 15.56
C PRO A 77 -14.50 5.70 15.86
N ALA A 78 -13.32 5.39 16.41
CA ALA A 78 -12.28 6.39 16.64
C ALA A 78 -11.79 7.05 15.33
N ALA A 79 -11.51 6.23 14.30
CA ALA A 79 -11.12 6.74 12.98
C ALA A 79 -12.23 7.57 12.33
N ALA A 80 -13.49 7.10 12.38
CA ALA A 80 -14.62 7.83 11.82
C ALA A 80 -14.84 9.19 12.50
N ARG A 81 -14.69 9.26 13.84
CA ARG A 81 -14.79 10.51 14.59
C ARG A 81 -13.66 11.48 14.24
N GLY A 82 -12.41 10.99 14.23
CA GLY A 82 -11.24 11.82 13.91
C GLY A 82 -11.29 12.35 12.47
N LEU A 83 -11.64 11.49 11.50
CA LEU A 83 -11.77 11.88 10.10
C LEU A 83 -12.94 12.85 9.88
N ARG A 84 -14.07 12.68 10.55
CA ARG A 84 -15.19 13.64 10.48
C ARG A 84 -14.73 15.02 10.90
N ALA A 85 -14.14 15.14 12.09
CA ALA A 85 -13.65 16.42 12.60
C ALA A 85 -12.59 17.03 11.67
N LEU A 86 -11.69 16.20 11.13
CA LEU A 86 -10.71 16.66 10.16
C LEU A 86 -11.35 17.16 8.86
N TYR A 87 -12.32 16.43 8.30
CA TYR A 87 -13.03 16.85 7.09
C TYR A 87 -13.82 18.14 7.30
N GLU A 88 -14.47 18.32 8.45
CA GLU A 88 -15.21 19.54 8.81
C GLU A 88 -14.29 20.76 8.94
N ARG A 89 -13.12 20.57 9.56
CA ARG A 89 -12.10 21.62 9.75
C ARG A 89 -11.36 21.95 8.46
N LEU A 90 -10.90 20.94 7.74
CA LEU A 90 -10.02 21.08 6.59
C LEU A 90 -10.80 21.39 5.30
N ARG A 91 -12.02 20.88 5.17
CA ARG A 91 -12.85 20.97 3.96
C ARG A 91 -12.06 20.67 2.67
N PRO A 92 -11.45 19.47 2.55
CA PRO A 92 -10.68 19.13 1.37
C PRO A 92 -11.58 19.07 0.13
N GLU A 93 -11.04 19.51 -1.01
CA GLU A 93 -11.73 19.45 -2.31
C GLU A 93 -11.70 18.03 -2.89
N VAL A 94 -10.72 17.21 -2.47
CA VAL A 94 -10.66 15.78 -2.80
C VAL A 94 -9.95 15.00 -1.69
N VAL A 95 -10.45 13.79 -1.42
CA VAL A 95 -9.80 12.81 -0.53
C VAL A 95 -9.23 11.67 -1.38
N ASN A 96 -7.94 11.39 -1.27
CA ASN A 96 -7.30 10.25 -1.92
C ASN A 96 -6.82 9.23 -0.89
N ALA A 97 -7.47 8.07 -0.83
CA ALA A 97 -7.18 7.04 0.16
C ALA A 97 -6.25 5.95 -0.37
N HIS A 98 -5.15 5.71 0.35
CA HIS A 98 -4.14 4.69 0.11
C HIS A 98 -4.12 3.72 1.30
N ASN A 99 -4.20 2.41 1.07
CA ASN A 99 -4.01 1.40 2.13
C ASN A 99 -4.81 1.64 3.43
N VAL A 100 -6.07 2.10 3.33
CA VAL A 100 -6.95 2.32 4.48
C VAL A 100 -7.61 1.02 5.00
N HIS A 101 -6.93 -0.12 4.88
CA HIS A 101 -7.50 -1.45 5.14
C HIS A 101 -7.18 -2.00 6.55
N SER A 102 -6.78 -1.13 7.48
CA SER A 102 -6.49 -1.50 8.87
C SER A 102 -7.00 -0.45 9.86
N TYR A 103 -6.66 0.83 9.73
CA TYR A 103 -6.91 1.81 10.79
C TYR A 103 -7.86 2.92 10.37
N LEU A 104 -7.59 3.61 9.25
CA LEU A 104 -8.44 4.68 8.73
C LEU A 104 -9.73 4.13 8.09
N THR A 105 -9.72 2.85 7.74
CA THR A 105 -10.87 2.04 7.26
C THR A 105 -11.41 2.45 5.89
N TYR A 106 -12.09 1.51 5.22
CA TYR A 106 -12.82 1.81 3.98
C TYR A 106 -13.96 2.80 4.19
N PHE A 107 -14.54 2.86 5.39
CA PHE A 107 -15.60 3.82 5.71
C PHE A 107 -15.14 5.28 5.59
N SER A 108 -13.84 5.57 5.65
CA SER A 108 -13.30 6.92 5.37
C SER A 108 -13.80 7.52 4.05
N LEU A 109 -13.91 6.69 3.00
CA LEU A 109 -14.45 7.06 1.69
C LEU A 109 -15.96 7.32 1.74
N THR A 110 -16.70 6.45 2.44
CA THR A 110 -18.15 6.61 2.62
C THR A 110 -18.46 7.88 3.40
N LEU A 111 -17.67 8.18 4.42
CA LEU A 111 -17.80 9.38 5.24
C LEU A 111 -17.55 10.64 4.42
N ALA A 112 -16.44 10.70 3.66
CA ALA A 112 -16.13 11.83 2.78
C ALA A 112 -17.26 12.07 1.76
N ARG A 113 -17.74 11.02 1.10
CA ARG A 113 -18.85 11.10 0.14
C ARG A 113 -20.16 11.61 0.78
N ARG A 114 -20.49 11.15 1.99
CA ARG A 114 -21.67 11.64 2.73
C ARG A 114 -21.58 13.13 3.07
N MET A 115 -20.38 13.69 3.09
CA MET A 115 -20.11 15.10 3.31
C MET A 115 -19.93 15.88 2.00
N GLY A 116 -20.22 15.26 0.85
CA GLY A 116 -20.11 15.89 -0.47
C GLY A 116 -18.67 16.01 -0.99
N ILE A 117 -17.69 15.38 -0.34
CA ILE A 117 -16.29 15.45 -0.73
C ILE A 117 -15.99 14.34 -1.78
N PRO A 118 -15.51 14.69 -2.98
CA PRO A 118 -15.06 13.72 -3.97
C PRO A 118 -13.95 12.81 -3.43
N THR A 119 -14.01 11.52 -3.76
CA THR A 119 -13.06 10.52 -3.26
C THR A 119 -12.36 9.74 -4.37
N VAL A 120 -11.05 9.55 -4.20
CA VAL A 120 -10.20 8.65 -4.97
C VAL A 120 -9.74 7.50 -4.06
N PHE A 121 -9.76 6.26 -4.55
CA PHE A 121 -9.13 5.13 -3.86
C PHE A 121 -7.98 4.58 -4.69
N SER A 122 -6.78 4.54 -4.10
CA SER A 122 -5.56 4.06 -4.73
C SER A 122 -5.16 2.70 -4.13
N ALA A 123 -5.30 1.63 -4.90
CA ALA A 123 -4.93 0.27 -4.49
C ALA A 123 -3.44 -0.01 -4.71
N HIS A 124 -2.74 -0.41 -3.64
CA HIS A 124 -1.32 -0.83 -3.69
C HIS A 124 -1.15 -2.34 -3.54
N ASP A 125 -2.23 -3.04 -3.18
CA ASP A 125 -2.24 -4.47 -2.96
C ASP A 125 -3.63 -5.07 -3.20
N VAL A 126 -3.71 -6.37 -2.99
CA VAL A 126 -4.89 -7.23 -3.18
C VAL A 126 -5.83 -7.26 -1.97
N MET A 127 -5.53 -6.50 -0.90
CA MET A 127 -6.33 -6.50 0.33
C MET A 127 -7.80 -6.09 0.14
N PRO A 128 -8.22 -5.33 -0.91
CA PRO A 128 -9.64 -5.10 -1.18
C PRO A 128 -10.47 -6.38 -1.36
N PHE A 129 -9.86 -7.49 -1.78
CA PHE A 129 -10.58 -8.77 -1.97
C PHE A 129 -9.94 -9.97 -1.31
N ALA A 130 -8.65 -9.93 -0.97
CA ALA A 130 -7.96 -11.01 -0.28
C ALA A 130 -7.68 -10.66 1.18
N TYR A 131 -7.52 -11.69 2.02
CA TYR A 131 -7.15 -11.54 3.44
C TYR A 131 -5.63 -11.63 3.67
N ALA A 132 -4.89 -12.02 2.64
CA ALA A 132 -3.45 -12.21 2.62
C ALA A 132 -2.91 -11.94 1.20
N LYS A 133 -1.60 -12.05 1.01
CA LYS A 133 -0.97 -11.98 -0.31
C LYS A 133 -1.48 -13.12 -1.21
N LEU A 134 -1.54 -12.87 -2.52
CA LEU A 134 -1.84 -13.92 -3.49
C LEU A 134 -0.61 -14.78 -3.73
N THR A 135 -0.64 -16.01 -3.20
CA THR A 135 0.42 -17.00 -3.39
C THR A 135 -0.12 -18.37 -3.77
N HIS A 136 -1.43 -18.50 -4.01
CA HIS A 136 -2.07 -19.82 -4.25
C HIS A 136 -1.70 -20.44 -5.59
N PHE A 137 -1.26 -19.62 -6.54
CA PHE A 137 -0.72 -20.05 -7.83
C PHE A 137 0.81 -19.97 -7.87
N ALA A 138 1.49 -19.61 -6.77
CA ALA A 138 2.94 -19.54 -6.77
C ALA A 138 3.53 -20.95 -6.60
N GLY A 139 4.31 -21.40 -7.58
CA GLY A 139 4.96 -22.71 -7.58
C GLY A 139 6.23 -22.72 -8.44
N PRO A 140 7.08 -23.76 -8.30
CA PRO A 140 8.35 -23.86 -9.03
C PRO A 140 8.15 -23.93 -10.56
N ASP A 141 7.01 -24.46 -11.02
CA ASP A 141 6.73 -24.68 -12.45
C ASP A 141 6.00 -23.49 -13.11
N VAL A 142 5.71 -22.43 -12.35
CA VAL A 142 4.96 -21.28 -12.85
C VAL A 142 5.91 -20.23 -13.41
N ASN A 143 6.09 -20.26 -14.73
CA ASN A 143 6.99 -19.36 -15.46
C ASN A 143 6.30 -18.09 -16.01
N ALA A 144 4.97 -18.09 -16.09
CA ALA A 144 4.17 -16.95 -16.51
C ALA A 144 2.87 -16.91 -15.69
N VAL A 145 2.42 -15.70 -15.35
CA VAL A 145 1.17 -15.48 -14.62
C VAL A 145 0.15 -14.90 -15.59
N THR A 146 -0.93 -15.63 -15.84
CA THR A 146 -2.06 -15.15 -16.63
C THR A 146 -3.14 -14.54 -15.71
N PRO A 147 -4.00 -13.63 -16.22
CA PRO A 147 -5.06 -13.02 -15.41
C PRO A 147 -6.00 -14.00 -14.70
N GLU A 148 -6.23 -15.18 -15.29
CA GLU A 148 -7.11 -16.22 -14.74
C GLU A 148 -6.59 -16.76 -13.41
N LEU A 149 -5.26 -16.83 -13.24
CA LEU A 149 -4.62 -17.31 -12.02
C LEU A 149 -4.86 -16.37 -10.83
N TYR A 150 -5.14 -15.09 -11.07
CA TYR A 150 -5.46 -14.14 -10.00
C TYR A 150 -6.82 -14.38 -9.35
N ARG A 151 -7.73 -15.09 -10.04
CA ARG A 151 -9.05 -15.39 -9.48
C ARG A 151 -8.87 -16.25 -8.23
N LEU A 152 -9.48 -15.81 -7.13
CA LEU A 152 -9.47 -16.60 -5.91
C LEU A 152 -10.26 -17.91 -6.10
N PRO A 153 -9.70 -19.06 -5.70
CA PRO A 153 -10.44 -20.31 -5.68
C PRO A 153 -11.69 -20.20 -4.78
N PRO A 154 -12.72 -21.02 -5.02
CA PRO A 154 -13.87 -21.11 -4.13
C PRO A 154 -13.45 -21.29 -2.67
N LEU A 155 -14.09 -20.54 -1.76
CA LEU A 155 -13.82 -20.56 -0.32
C LEU A 155 -12.38 -20.21 0.08
N TYR A 156 -11.54 -19.70 -0.81
CA TYR A 156 -10.14 -19.37 -0.51
C TYR A 156 -10.01 -18.44 0.72
N ASN A 157 -10.77 -17.35 0.74
CA ASN A 157 -10.75 -16.40 1.85
C ASN A 157 -11.25 -17.03 3.16
N LEU A 158 -12.26 -17.91 3.12
CA LEU A 158 -12.75 -18.63 4.30
C LEU A 158 -11.65 -19.55 4.85
N ARG A 159 -11.00 -20.33 3.98
CA ARG A 159 -9.91 -21.25 4.36
C ARG A 159 -8.69 -20.50 4.91
N SER A 160 -8.30 -19.39 4.27
CA SER A 160 -7.16 -18.56 4.66
C SER A 160 -7.41 -17.78 5.96
N ALA A 161 -8.59 -17.19 6.11
CA ALA A 161 -8.92 -16.38 7.28
C ALA A 161 -9.35 -17.23 8.49
N ARG A 162 -9.91 -18.43 8.28
CA ARG A 162 -10.47 -19.32 9.30
C ARG A 162 -11.49 -18.57 10.18
N LEU A 163 -11.30 -18.58 11.50
CA LEU A 163 -12.16 -17.88 12.47
C LEU A 163 -12.15 -16.35 12.33
N ARG A 164 -11.31 -15.78 11.47
CA ARG A 164 -11.22 -14.34 11.18
C ARG A 164 -12.03 -13.94 9.95
N TYR A 165 -12.69 -14.91 9.30
CA TYR A 165 -13.44 -14.68 8.08
C TYR A 165 -14.71 -13.87 8.36
N ASN A 166 -14.89 -12.80 7.60
CA ASN A 166 -16.13 -12.03 7.57
C ASN A 166 -16.77 -12.13 6.17
N PRO A 167 -17.91 -12.83 6.02
CA PRO A 167 -18.57 -12.99 4.72
C PRO A 167 -19.07 -11.66 4.13
N LEU A 168 -19.33 -10.66 4.98
CA LEU A 168 -19.82 -9.35 4.55
C LEU A 168 -18.70 -8.40 4.10
N ARG A 169 -17.43 -8.71 4.41
CA ARG A 169 -16.28 -7.84 4.16
C ARG A 169 -16.14 -7.47 2.69
N ASN A 170 -16.01 -8.47 1.82
CA ASN A 170 -15.74 -8.23 0.41
C ASN A 170 -16.93 -7.57 -0.32
N PRO A 171 -18.20 -8.00 -0.10
CA PRO A 171 -19.36 -7.27 -0.62
C PRO A 171 -19.40 -5.81 -0.15
N ALA A 172 -19.11 -5.54 1.13
CA ALA A 172 -19.07 -4.18 1.66
C ALA A 172 -17.98 -3.34 1.00
N ILE A 173 -16.74 -3.86 0.88
CA ILE A 173 -15.64 -3.16 0.21
C ILE A 173 -16.00 -2.86 -1.24
N ARG A 174 -16.54 -3.83 -2.00
CA ARG A 174 -16.98 -3.61 -3.39
C ARG A 174 -18.00 -2.49 -3.49
N ARG A 175 -19.01 -2.46 -2.60
CA ARG A 175 -20.02 -1.39 -2.58
C ARG A 175 -19.42 -0.03 -2.24
N ILE A 176 -18.52 0.03 -1.26
CA ILE A 176 -17.84 1.28 -0.87
C ILE A 176 -16.99 1.80 -2.03
N LEU A 177 -16.15 0.94 -2.61
CA LEU A 177 -15.28 1.31 -3.72
C LEU A 177 -16.07 1.66 -4.98
N GLY A 178 -17.20 1.00 -5.24
CA GLY A 178 -18.11 1.36 -6.34
C GLY A 178 -18.72 2.75 -6.19
N GLY A 179 -18.80 3.27 -4.95
CA GLY A 179 -19.24 4.63 -4.66
C GLY A 179 -18.15 5.71 -4.77
N ALA A 180 -16.88 5.35 -4.95
CA ALA A 180 -15.80 6.32 -5.13
C ALA A 180 -15.85 6.98 -6.51
N ASN A 181 -15.51 8.28 -6.58
CA ASN A 181 -15.47 9.04 -7.84
C ASN A 181 -14.40 8.51 -8.80
N ALA A 182 -13.23 8.13 -8.26
CA ALA A 182 -12.18 7.49 -9.04
C ALA A 182 -11.50 6.37 -8.25
N ARG A 183 -10.90 5.43 -8.98
CA ARG A 183 -10.18 4.28 -8.47
C ARG A 183 -8.91 4.10 -9.29
N THR A 184 -7.77 4.02 -8.63
CA THR A 184 -6.47 3.83 -9.27
C THR A 184 -5.75 2.62 -8.66
N CYS A 185 -4.85 2.02 -9.42
CA CYS A 185 -4.01 0.93 -8.94
C CYS A 185 -2.62 1.02 -9.57
N VAL A 186 -1.62 0.43 -8.92
CA VAL A 186 -0.21 0.71 -9.21
C VAL A 186 0.40 -0.08 -10.39
N SER A 187 -0.34 -1.04 -10.95
CA SER A 187 0.13 -1.84 -12.08
C SER A 187 -1.01 -2.54 -12.83
N GLU A 188 -0.75 -2.89 -14.09
CA GLU A 188 -1.65 -3.73 -14.91
C GLU A 188 -1.91 -5.09 -14.27
N ALA A 189 -0.89 -5.70 -13.64
CA ALA A 189 -1.04 -6.96 -12.91
C ALA A 189 -2.02 -6.83 -11.74
N LEU A 190 -1.95 -5.73 -10.97
CA LEU A 190 -2.89 -5.49 -9.88
C LEU A 190 -4.28 -5.18 -10.41
N ARG A 191 -4.41 -4.42 -11.50
CA ARG A 191 -5.69 -4.17 -12.18
C ARG A 191 -6.37 -5.48 -12.57
N ALA A 192 -5.65 -6.35 -13.28
CA ALA A 192 -6.13 -7.66 -13.69
C ALA A 192 -6.57 -8.50 -12.47
N ALA A 193 -5.82 -8.47 -11.37
CA ALA A 193 -6.17 -9.19 -10.15
C ALA A 193 -7.45 -8.64 -9.47
N LEU A 194 -7.61 -7.32 -9.42
CA LEU A 194 -8.81 -6.67 -8.89
C LEU A 194 -10.05 -7.02 -9.73
N GLU A 195 -9.95 -6.89 -11.07
CA GLU A 195 -11.00 -7.20 -12.03
C GLU A 195 -11.40 -8.69 -11.98
N ALA A 196 -10.42 -9.59 -11.96
CA ALA A 196 -10.64 -11.05 -11.88
C ALA A 196 -11.43 -11.48 -10.62
N ASN A 197 -11.46 -10.62 -9.59
CA ASN A 197 -12.15 -10.84 -8.32
C ASN A 197 -13.39 -9.93 -8.12
N GLY A 198 -13.89 -9.34 -9.21
CA GLY A 198 -15.18 -8.64 -9.26
C GLY A 198 -15.17 -7.29 -8.55
N LEU A 199 -14.03 -6.61 -8.52
CA LEU A 199 -13.97 -5.22 -8.05
C LEU A 199 -14.36 -4.26 -9.19
N PRO A 200 -14.86 -3.05 -8.89
CA PRO A 200 -15.17 -2.06 -9.92
C PRO A 200 -13.91 -1.68 -10.72
N PRO A 201 -14.04 -1.08 -11.93
CA PRO A 201 -12.89 -0.74 -12.76
C PRO A 201 -11.89 0.22 -12.09
N PHE A 202 -10.60 -0.01 -12.35
CA PHE A 202 -9.47 0.80 -11.87
C PHE A 202 -8.67 1.35 -13.04
N ARG A 203 -8.18 2.59 -12.91
CA ARG A 203 -7.18 3.16 -13.83
C ARG A 203 -5.78 2.80 -13.33
N VAL A 204 -4.86 2.44 -14.22
CA VAL A 204 -3.47 2.19 -13.83
C VAL A 204 -2.72 3.51 -13.72
N VAL A 205 -2.08 3.73 -12.59
CA VAL A 205 -1.13 4.83 -12.36
C VAL A 205 0.10 4.22 -11.71
N HIS A 206 1.17 4.06 -12.49
CA HIS A 206 2.40 3.45 -12.00
C HIS A 206 3.05 4.30 -10.91
N ASN A 207 3.70 3.60 -9.97
CA ASN A 207 4.48 4.25 -8.92
C ASN A 207 5.66 5.01 -9.53
N GLY A 208 5.77 6.29 -9.18
CA GLY A 208 6.96 7.09 -9.49
C GLY A 208 8.06 6.91 -8.45
N VAL A 209 9.30 7.14 -8.89
CA VAL A 209 10.47 7.33 -8.01
C VAL A 209 11.15 8.62 -8.44
N ALA A 210 11.77 9.31 -7.50
CA ALA A 210 12.55 10.53 -7.71
C ALA A 210 14.03 10.16 -7.88
N PRO A 211 14.55 9.92 -9.11
CA PRO A 211 15.86 9.30 -9.30
C PRO A 211 17.02 10.10 -8.69
N GLU A 212 16.88 11.43 -8.65
CA GLU A 212 17.81 12.35 -8.04
C GLU A 212 18.03 12.09 -6.54
N ARG A 213 17.02 11.57 -5.83
CA ARG A 213 17.14 11.17 -4.41
C ARG A 213 17.93 9.86 -4.22
N TRP A 214 18.19 9.14 -5.31
CA TRP A 214 18.91 7.86 -5.32
C TRP A 214 20.26 7.94 -6.04
N ALA A 215 20.69 9.14 -6.43
CA ALA A 215 22.00 9.34 -7.05
C ALA A 215 23.11 9.02 -6.03
N ALA A 216 24.04 8.14 -6.42
CA ALA A 216 25.25 7.86 -5.67
C ALA A 216 26.45 8.44 -6.40
N SER A 217 27.37 9.08 -5.67
CA SER A 217 28.61 9.59 -6.27
C SER A 217 29.53 8.42 -6.65
N PRO A 218 30.32 8.53 -7.73
CA PRO A 218 31.30 7.51 -8.10
C PRO A 218 32.22 7.13 -6.92
N GLU A 219 32.67 8.12 -6.15
CA GLU A 219 33.54 7.91 -4.99
C GLU A 219 32.81 7.13 -3.88
N ALA A 220 31.51 7.36 -3.68
CA ALA A 220 30.72 6.60 -2.72
C ALA A 220 30.57 5.13 -3.15
N VAL A 221 30.41 4.89 -4.46
CA VAL A 221 30.39 3.53 -5.03
C VAL A 221 31.75 2.86 -4.85
N GLU A 222 32.85 3.50 -5.23
CA GLU A 222 34.20 2.93 -5.08
C GLU A 222 34.55 2.65 -3.62
N ARG A 223 34.23 3.56 -2.69
CA ARG A 223 34.38 3.31 -1.25
C ARG A 223 33.57 2.10 -0.78
N LEU A 224 32.35 1.92 -1.29
CA LEU A 224 31.52 0.76 -0.95
C LEU A 224 32.11 -0.53 -1.51
N ARG A 225 32.62 -0.51 -2.75
CA ARG A 225 33.27 -1.66 -3.39
C ARG A 225 34.51 -2.10 -2.63
N ALA A 226 35.41 -1.17 -2.31
CA ALA A 226 36.62 -1.44 -1.54
C ALA A 226 36.28 -2.00 -0.15
N ARG A 227 35.33 -1.37 0.57
CA ARG A 227 34.90 -1.82 1.90
C ARG A 227 34.32 -3.24 1.91
N LEU A 228 33.65 -3.64 0.83
CA LEU A 228 33.05 -4.97 0.69
C LEU A 228 33.95 -5.97 -0.05
N GLY A 229 35.17 -5.59 -0.46
CA GLY A 229 36.10 -6.44 -1.19
C GLY A 229 35.59 -6.85 -2.59
N LEU A 230 34.86 -5.94 -3.27
CA LEU A 230 34.20 -6.18 -4.55
C LEU A 230 35.03 -5.71 -5.77
N ASP A 231 36.29 -5.35 -5.56
CA ASP A 231 37.19 -4.88 -6.61
C ASP A 231 37.46 -6.00 -7.64
N GLY A 232 37.29 -5.68 -8.91
CA GLY A 232 37.39 -6.66 -10.01
C GLY A 232 36.30 -7.74 -10.03
N ARG A 233 35.35 -7.75 -9.08
CA ARG A 233 34.29 -8.77 -9.00
C ARG A 233 33.05 -8.42 -9.82
N ARG A 234 32.39 -9.45 -10.35
CA ARG A 234 31.00 -9.35 -10.83
C ARG A 234 30.05 -9.35 -9.64
N VAL A 235 29.19 -8.34 -9.55
CA VAL A 235 28.33 -8.13 -8.38
C VAL A 235 26.87 -8.41 -8.74
N ILE A 236 26.22 -9.27 -7.97
CA ILE A 236 24.77 -9.46 -7.98
C ILE A 236 24.21 -8.79 -6.73
N LEU A 237 23.33 -7.80 -6.91
CA LEU A 237 22.66 -7.11 -5.82
C LEU A 237 21.24 -7.64 -5.67
N PHE A 238 20.87 -8.06 -4.46
CA PHE A 238 19.50 -8.34 -4.08
C PHE A 238 19.00 -7.26 -3.12
N ALA A 239 17.97 -6.52 -3.53
CA ALA A 239 17.35 -5.48 -2.72
C ALA A 239 15.89 -5.86 -2.40
N GLY A 240 15.65 -6.28 -1.16
CA GLY A 240 14.32 -6.63 -0.69
C GLY A 240 14.31 -7.27 0.69
N ARG A 241 13.14 -7.34 1.32
CA ARG A 241 12.96 -8.11 2.54
C ARG A 241 13.22 -9.60 2.25
N LEU A 242 13.89 -10.29 3.17
CA LEU A 242 14.12 -11.73 3.07
C LEU A 242 12.84 -12.51 3.42
N THR A 243 11.90 -12.54 2.48
CA THR A 243 10.62 -13.24 2.62
C THR A 243 10.36 -14.13 1.42
N ARG A 244 9.51 -15.16 1.60
CA ARG A 244 9.15 -16.09 0.51
C ARG A 244 8.62 -15.37 -0.73
N GLU A 245 7.87 -14.28 -0.56
CA GLU A 245 7.27 -13.54 -1.68
C GLU A 245 8.26 -12.61 -2.39
N LYS A 246 9.45 -12.43 -1.82
CA LYS A 246 10.58 -11.78 -2.49
C LYS A 246 11.51 -12.78 -3.17
N GLY A 247 11.12 -14.06 -3.20
CA GLY A 247 11.87 -15.11 -3.89
C GLY A 247 13.16 -15.52 -3.18
N SER A 248 13.29 -15.27 -1.87
CA SER A 248 14.54 -15.55 -1.14
C SER A 248 15.00 -17.01 -1.24
N PRO A 249 14.12 -18.04 -1.15
CA PRO A 249 14.55 -19.42 -1.37
C PRO A 249 15.07 -19.68 -2.79
N GLN A 250 14.43 -19.09 -3.81
CA GLN A 250 14.84 -19.21 -5.20
C GLN A 250 16.18 -18.51 -5.45
N LEU A 251 16.40 -17.35 -4.82
CA LEU A 251 17.66 -16.63 -4.85
C LEU A 251 18.79 -17.50 -4.29
N LEU A 252 18.61 -18.10 -3.11
CA LEU A 252 19.63 -18.97 -2.50
C LEU A 252 19.94 -20.17 -3.38
N ALA A 253 18.91 -20.87 -3.88
CA ALA A 253 19.10 -22.01 -4.78
C ALA A 253 19.81 -21.61 -6.10
N ALA A 254 19.57 -20.40 -6.60
CA ALA A 254 20.28 -19.86 -7.76
C ALA A 254 21.74 -19.52 -7.44
N LEU A 255 22.02 -18.94 -6.27
CA LEU A 255 23.37 -18.62 -5.82
C LEU A 255 24.22 -19.87 -5.61
N ASP A 256 23.67 -20.95 -5.05
CA ASP A 256 24.38 -22.23 -4.89
C ASP A 256 24.82 -22.79 -6.26
N ARG A 257 23.94 -22.72 -7.26
CA ARG A 257 24.26 -23.15 -8.64
C ARG A 257 25.27 -22.24 -9.32
N LEU A 258 25.24 -20.95 -9.03
CA LEU A 258 26.19 -19.98 -9.57
C LEU A 258 27.58 -20.17 -8.96
N ALA A 259 27.67 -20.35 -7.64
CA ALA A 259 28.92 -20.59 -6.94
C ALA A 259 29.65 -21.85 -7.44
N ALA A 260 28.90 -22.88 -7.85
CA ALA A 260 29.48 -24.08 -8.46
C ALA A 260 30.05 -23.85 -9.87
N ARG A 261 29.68 -22.77 -10.56
CA ARG A 261 30.08 -22.48 -11.96
C ARG A 261 31.02 -21.28 -12.09
N VAL A 262 30.96 -20.36 -11.13
CA VAL A 262 31.76 -19.14 -11.06
C VAL A 262 32.31 -19.08 -9.63
N PRO A 263 33.48 -19.72 -9.37
CA PRO A 263 34.11 -19.71 -8.05
C PRO A 263 34.57 -18.31 -7.62
#